data_AF-A0A6V8F249-F1
#
_entry.id   AF-A0A6V8F249-F1
#
_cell.length_a   1.000
_cell.length_b   1.000
_cell.length_c   1.000
_cell.angle_alpha   90.00
_cell.angle_beta   90.00
_cell.angle_gamma   90.00
#
_symmetry.space_group_name_H-M   'P 1'
#
loop_
_entity.id
_entity.type
_entity.pdbx_description
1 polymer ?
#
loop_
_entity_poly.entity_id
_entity_poly.type
_entity_poly.pdbx_seq_one_letter_code
_entity_poly.pdbx_strand_id
1 'polypeptide(L)'
;MKKTSILGVGILTLFCIFPFIFSSASAEEIAIPTLFVGGNGPGNYTMIQDALDNVSSGVTIQVFSGTYHGQIIISTPVHLIGDKKGSTILDGDAEGYVISLDAGHSTVSGFTITHSEKKFPFAGIYINSDNNTISNNIITDNFYGMQLGFTAGYNLIANNTIFHNGRCGVYFNHASNNRLIGNVVFDQPANGFGLYEFSNNNCILNNTFSQNGYTGVNIRESYDNQVIGNTFIQDQIGLHKPSPEYHTVVRDNTFTQNVFSLEEERDAMVCTVFIFGMLVFFVYLVFRKLSI
;
A
#
# COMPACT_ATOMS: atom_id res chain seq x y z
N MET A 1 -65.73 58.18 27.43
CA MET A 1 -64.36 58.02 26.86
C MET A 1 -63.38 57.86 28.02
N LYS A 2 -63.10 56.63 28.44
CA LYS A 2 -62.16 56.32 29.53
C LYS A 2 -60.79 56.01 28.92
N LYS A 3 -59.76 56.76 29.33
CA LYS A 3 -58.35 56.52 28.99
C LYS A 3 -57.86 55.30 29.76
N THR A 4 -57.37 54.28 29.06
CA THR A 4 -56.62 53.15 29.64
C THR A 4 -55.13 53.51 29.64
N SER A 5 -54.56 53.67 30.83
CA SER A 5 -53.11 53.75 31.03
C SER A 5 -52.55 52.34 31.24
N ILE A 6 -51.60 51.97 30.39
CA ILE A 6 -50.82 50.74 30.46
C ILE A 6 -49.84 50.87 31.63
N LEU A 7 -49.96 50.01 32.64
CA LEU A 7 -48.95 49.83 33.68
C LEU A 7 -48.26 48.50 33.43
N GLY A 8 -47.06 48.57 32.86
CA GLY A 8 -46.12 47.46 32.82
C GLY A 8 -45.36 47.39 34.14
N VAL A 9 -45.32 46.22 34.78
CA VAL A 9 -44.34 45.91 35.84
C VAL A 9 -43.78 44.53 35.53
N GLY A 10 -42.45 44.52 35.35
CA GLY A 10 -41.67 43.41 34.81
C GLY A 10 -41.57 42.20 35.73
N ILE A 11 -41.53 41.03 35.10
CA ILE A 11 -41.19 39.76 35.74
C ILE A 11 -39.67 39.74 35.88
N LEU A 12 -39.16 39.88 37.12
CA LEU A 12 -37.78 39.60 37.47
C LEU A 12 -37.57 38.08 37.39
N THR A 13 -36.95 37.59 36.31
CA THR A 13 -36.46 36.21 36.26
C THR A 13 -35.06 36.17 36.89
N LEU A 14 -34.99 35.64 38.11
CA LEU A 14 -33.74 35.39 38.83
C LEU A 14 -33.02 34.21 38.14
N PHE A 15 -32.14 34.51 37.18
CA PHE A 15 -31.21 33.51 36.65
C PHE A 15 -30.15 33.22 37.72
N CYS A 16 -30.34 32.14 38.48
CA CYS A 16 -29.27 31.54 39.26
C CYS A 16 -28.24 30.96 38.28
N ILE A 17 -27.23 31.75 37.94
CA ILE A 17 -26.06 31.29 37.19
C ILE A 17 -25.24 30.45 38.18
N PHE A 18 -25.51 29.15 38.25
CA PHE A 18 -24.55 28.20 38.80
C PHE A 18 -23.35 28.22 37.84
N PRO A 19 -22.12 28.55 38.29
CA PRO A 19 -20.96 28.31 37.47
C PRO A 19 -20.84 26.80 37.32
N PHE A 20 -21.21 26.30 36.14
CA PHE A 20 -20.77 24.99 35.70
C PHE A 20 -19.26 25.06 35.61
N ILE A 21 -18.59 24.62 36.68
CA ILE A 21 -17.17 24.33 36.65
C ILE A 21 -17.05 23.18 35.65
N PHE A 22 -16.73 23.50 34.40
CA PHE A 22 -16.13 22.53 33.50
C PHE A 22 -14.80 22.15 34.14
N SER A 23 -14.83 21.08 34.94
CA SER A 23 -13.63 20.32 35.23
C SER A 23 -13.14 19.84 33.86
N SER A 24 -12.13 20.53 33.33
CA SER A 24 -11.29 19.92 32.32
C SER A 24 -10.56 18.80 33.05
N ALA A 25 -11.16 17.61 33.05
CA ALA A 25 -10.38 16.41 33.21
C ALA A 25 -9.38 16.45 32.04
N SER A 26 -8.16 16.87 32.32
CA SER A 26 -7.04 16.56 31.45
C SER A 26 -7.08 15.05 31.32
N ALA A 27 -7.44 14.53 30.15
CA ALA A 27 -7.14 13.16 29.83
C ALA A 27 -5.63 13.04 30.02
N GLU A 28 -5.20 12.33 31.06
CA GLU A 28 -3.82 11.86 31.13
C GLU A 28 -3.61 11.08 29.84
N GLU A 29 -2.78 11.62 28.95
CA GLU A 29 -2.24 10.87 27.83
C GLU A 29 -1.48 9.70 28.46
N ILE A 30 -2.12 8.53 28.49
CA ILE A 30 -1.47 7.32 28.96
C ILE A 30 -0.31 7.11 27.99
N ALA A 31 0.91 7.44 28.44
CA ALA A 31 2.11 7.17 27.70
C ALA A 31 2.18 5.65 27.51
N ILE A 32 1.82 5.19 26.32
CA ILE A 32 1.81 3.77 26.01
C ILE A 32 3.27 3.29 26.08
N PRO A 33 3.61 2.37 26.99
CA PRO A 33 4.99 1.97 27.19
C PRO A 33 5.55 1.35 25.91
N THR A 34 6.78 1.73 25.56
CA THR A 34 7.53 1.08 24.47
C THR A 34 8.07 -0.26 24.94
N LEU A 35 7.85 -1.31 24.17
CA LEU A 35 8.50 -2.60 24.38
C LEU A 35 9.81 -2.65 23.60
N PHE A 36 10.79 -3.36 24.13
CA PHE A 36 12.11 -3.49 23.51
C PHE A 36 12.41 -4.95 23.20
N VAL A 37 12.97 -5.21 22.01
CA VAL A 37 13.44 -6.53 21.58
C VAL A 37 14.93 -6.49 21.28
N GLY A 38 15.68 -7.46 21.80
CA GLY A 38 17.14 -7.51 21.73
C GLY A 38 17.82 -6.61 22.76
N GLY A 39 19.13 -6.38 22.60
CA GLY A 39 19.93 -5.58 23.54
C GLY A 39 20.11 -6.23 24.93
N ASN A 40 20.74 -5.49 25.86
CA ASN A 40 21.10 -5.99 27.20
C ASN A 40 20.26 -5.39 28.35
N GLY A 41 19.15 -4.72 28.03
CA GLY A 41 18.31 -4.05 29.02
C GLY A 41 17.41 -5.02 29.80
N PRO A 42 17.13 -4.75 31.09
CA PRO A 42 16.18 -5.56 31.85
C PRO A 42 14.77 -5.44 31.26
N GLY A 43 14.08 -6.56 31.10
CA GLY A 43 12.70 -6.61 30.57
C GLY A 43 12.60 -6.59 29.05
N ASN A 44 13.72 -6.59 28.33
CA ASN A 44 13.71 -6.72 26.87
C ASN A 44 13.31 -8.15 26.48
N TYR A 45 12.48 -8.27 25.46
CA TYR A 45 12.22 -9.54 24.80
C TYR A 45 13.45 -9.97 24.00
N THR A 46 13.66 -11.28 23.88
CA THR A 46 14.70 -11.83 22.98
C THR A 46 14.15 -12.11 21.58
N MET A 47 12.86 -12.44 21.48
CA MET A 47 12.18 -12.77 20.23
C MET A 47 11.12 -11.72 19.91
N ILE A 48 11.02 -11.32 18.64
CA ILE A 48 10.03 -10.33 18.20
C ILE A 48 8.61 -10.89 18.36
N GLN A 49 8.40 -12.17 18.02
CA GLN A 49 7.08 -12.78 18.12
C GLN A 49 6.57 -12.81 19.57
N ASP A 50 7.42 -13.12 20.55
CA ASP A 50 7.02 -13.06 21.97
C ASP A 50 6.55 -11.66 22.38
N ALA A 51 7.21 -10.60 21.87
CA ALA A 51 6.78 -9.23 22.13
C ALA A 51 5.41 -8.95 21.51
N LEU A 52 5.20 -9.39 20.26
CA LEU A 52 3.93 -9.24 19.54
C LEU A 52 2.78 -10.03 20.19
N ASP A 53 3.05 -11.22 20.72
CA ASP A 53 2.05 -12.09 21.35
C ASP A 53 1.57 -11.55 22.72
N ASN A 54 2.36 -10.68 23.36
CA ASN A 54 2.09 -10.14 24.69
C ASN A 54 1.76 -8.62 24.67
N VAL A 55 1.51 -8.06 23.49
CA VAL A 55 1.32 -6.61 23.32
C VAL A 55 -0.15 -6.19 23.36
N SER A 56 -0.40 -4.96 23.82
CA SER A 56 -1.69 -4.28 23.64
C SER A 56 -1.69 -3.43 22.36
N SER A 57 -2.88 -3.18 21.81
CA SER A 57 -3.05 -2.35 20.61
C SER A 57 -2.46 -0.94 20.78
N GLY A 58 -1.80 -0.43 19.73
CA GLY A 58 -1.21 0.92 19.66
C GLY A 58 0.20 1.05 20.26
N VAL A 59 0.78 -0.04 20.78
CA VAL A 59 2.13 -0.02 21.38
C VAL A 59 3.21 0.06 20.31
N THR A 60 4.32 0.73 20.66
CA THR A 60 5.56 0.68 19.88
C THR A 60 6.47 -0.43 20.39
N ILE A 61 6.98 -1.24 19.47
CA ILE A 61 7.99 -2.28 19.71
C ILE A 61 9.28 -1.84 19.01
N GLN A 62 10.27 -1.43 19.79
CA GLN A 62 11.58 -1.02 19.30
C GLN A 62 12.53 -2.23 19.26
N VAL A 63 13.07 -2.54 18.08
CA VAL A 63 13.93 -3.69 17.86
C VAL A 63 15.38 -3.23 17.65
N PHE A 64 16.26 -3.61 18.57
CA PHE A 64 17.68 -3.31 18.46
C PHE A 64 18.33 -4.04 17.27
N SER A 65 19.43 -3.50 16.77
CA SER A 65 20.23 -4.13 15.71
C SER A 65 20.59 -5.58 16.04
N GLY A 66 20.49 -6.46 15.04
CA GLY A 66 20.61 -7.91 15.16
C GLY A 66 19.89 -8.63 14.02
N THR A 67 20.10 -9.93 13.91
CA THR A 67 19.35 -10.81 13.00
C THR A 67 18.34 -11.60 13.81
N TYR A 68 17.07 -11.49 13.42
CA TYR A 68 15.94 -12.17 14.03
C TYR A 68 15.39 -13.16 13.01
N HIS A 69 15.41 -14.43 13.39
CA HIS A 69 15.03 -15.55 12.55
C HIS A 69 13.56 -15.93 12.76
N GLY A 70 12.95 -16.49 11.73
CA GLY A 70 11.57 -16.98 11.73
C GLY A 70 10.53 -15.98 11.24
N GLN A 71 9.29 -16.46 11.15
CA GLN A 71 8.15 -15.70 10.65
C GLN A 71 7.61 -14.75 11.71
N ILE A 72 7.27 -13.53 11.29
CA ILE A 72 6.71 -12.48 12.16
C ILE A 72 5.24 -12.28 11.79
N ILE A 73 4.34 -12.50 12.76
CA ILE A 73 2.90 -12.35 12.57
C ILE A 73 2.42 -11.16 13.40
N ILE A 74 1.96 -10.12 12.72
CA ILE A 74 1.42 -8.91 13.35
C ILE A 74 -0.12 -8.98 13.29
N SER A 75 -0.72 -9.51 14.34
CA SER A 75 -2.16 -9.72 14.49
C SER A 75 -2.84 -8.70 15.42
N THR A 76 -2.06 -7.85 16.09
CA THR A 76 -2.53 -6.74 16.93
C THR A 76 -1.94 -5.42 16.39
N PRO A 77 -2.71 -4.30 16.31
CA PRO A 77 -2.19 -3.04 15.81
C PRO A 77 -0.99 -2.54 16.62
N VAL A 78 0.17 -2.37 15.98
CA VAL A 78 1.41 -1.95 16.65
C VAL A 78 2.32 -1.15 15.73
N HIS A 79 3.29 -0.44 16.30
CA HIS A 79 4.41 0.14 15.57
C HIS A 79 5.66 -0.69 15.80
N LEU A 80 6.00 -1.58 14.87
CA LEU A 80 7.22 -2.37 14.87
C LEU A 80 8.34 -1.58 14.19
N ILE A 81 9.34 -1.14 14.97
CA ILE A 81 10.38 -0.21 14.52
C ILE A 81 11.77 -0.79 14.77
N GLY A 82 12.50 -1.04 13.70
CA GLY A 82 13.91 -1.41 13.75
C GLY A 82 14.79 -0.19 13.99
N ASP A 83 15.82 -0.37 14.81
CA ASP A 83 16.83 0.64 15.13
C ASP A 83 17.49 1.21 13.87
N LYS A 84 17.90 0.34 12.95
CA LYS A 84 18.49 0.76 11.67
C LYS A 84 18.30 -0.31 10.60
N LYS A 85 17.70 0.07 9.47
CA LYS A 85 17.42 -0.86 8.35
C LYS A 85 18.63 -1.63 7.82
N GLY A 86 19.85 -1.10 7.96
CA GLY A 86 21.08 -1.79 7.54
C GLY A 86 21.66 -2.79 8.55
N SER A 87 21.10 -2.89 9.76
CA SER A 87 21.61 -3.76 10.83
C SER A 87 20.54 -4.44 11.68
N THR A 88 19.26 -4.11 11.48
CA THR A 88 18.12 -4.84 12.05
C THR A 88 17.50 -5.71 10.95
N ILE A 89 17.80 -7.01 10.96
CA ILE A 89 17.47 -7.95 9.90
C ILE A 89 16.39 -8.92 10.39
N LEU A 90 15.33 -9.06 9.60
CA LEU A 90 14.31 -10.09 9.74
C LEU A 90 14.56 -11.13 8.65
N ASP A 91 14.94 -12.33 9.05
CA ASP A 91 15.28 -13.45 8.16
C ASP A 91 14.20 -14.53 8.27
N GLY A 92 13.50 -14.80 7.17
CA GLY A 92 12.41 -15.77 7.14
C GLY A 92 12.84 -17.23 7.04
N ASP A 93 14.15 -17.53 7.07
CA ASP A 93 14.69 -18.89 7.01
C ASP A 93 14.25 -19.71 5.78
N ALA A 94 13.88 -19.02 4.70
CA ALA A 94 13.28 -19.58 3.49
C ALA A 94 11.96 -20.34 3.74
N GLU A 95 11.21 -19.98 4.79
CA GLU A 95 9.91 -20.56 5.14
C GLU A 95 8.80 -19.49 5.17
N GLY A 96 7.71 -19.73 4.44
CA GLY A 96 6.54 -18.84 4.47
C GLY A 96 6.83 -17.39 4.07
N TYR A 97 6.01 -16.48 4.62
CA TYR A 97 6.24 -15.04 4.57
C TYR A 97 7.18 -14.63 5.70
N VAL A 98 8.08 -13.67 5.48
CA VAL A 98 8.91 -13.14 6.59
C VAL A 98 8.04 -12.36 7.56
N ILE A 99 7.14 -11.51 7.03
CA ILE A 99 6.13 -10.79 7.81
C ILE A 99 4.74 -11.07 7.24
N SER A 100 3.80 -11.51 8.09
CA SER A 100 2.36 -11.45 7.84
C SER A 100 1.76 -10.29 8.63
N LEU A 101 1.19 -9.31 7.95
CA LEU A 101 0.54 -8.14 8.54
C LEU A 101 -0.97 -8.27 8.43
N ASP A 102 -1.58 -8.77 9.51
CA ASP A 102 -3.01 -9.12 9.60
C ASP A 102 -3.81 -8.10 10.45
N ALA A 103 -3.13 -7.24 11.22
CA ALA A 103 -3.74 -6.11 11.91
C ALA A 103 -3.61 -4.82 11.11
N GLY A 104 -4.70 -4.05 11.03
CA GLY A 104 -4.67 -2.69 10.48
C GLY A 104 -4.08 -1.67 11.45
N HIS A 105 -3.87 -0.44 10.99
CA HIS A 105 -3.29 0.65 11.81
C HIS A 105 -1.90 0.36 12.38
N SER A 106 -1.14 -0.51 11.72
CA SER A 106 0.20 -0.89 12.16
C SER A 106 1.28 -0.13 11.38
N THR A 107 2.50 -0.15 11.91
CA THR A 107 3.68 0.34 11.20
C THR A 107 4.78 -0.70 11.21
N VAL A 108 5.44 -0.89 10.06
CA VAL A 108 6.68 -1.66 9.94
C VAL A 108 7.74 -0.76 9.34
N SER A 109 8.79 -0.46 10.10
CA SER A 109 9.83 0.45 9.64
C SER A 109 11.22 0.11 10.17
N GLY A 110 12.25 0.41 9.37
CA GLY A 110 13.63 0.33 9.83
C GLY A 110 14.24 -1.07 9.79
N PHE A 111 13.74 -1.97 8.94
CA PHE A 111 14.23 -3.34 8.82
C PHE A 111 14.89 -3.64 7.46
N THR A 112 15.81 -4.59 7.43
CA THR A 112 16.05 -5.44 6.25
C THR A 112 15.19 -6.68 6.38
N ILE A 113 14.44 -7.04 5.33
CA ILE A 113 13.48 -8.16 5.32
C ILE A 113 13.87 -9.10 4.19
N THR A 114 14.25 -10.33 4.55
CA THR A 114 14.95 -11.24 3.64
C THR A 114 14.55 -12.71 3.82
N HIS A 115 14.82 -13.50 2.78
CA HIS A 115 14.70 -14.95 2.78
C HIS A 115 13.29 -15.48 3.10
N SER A 116 12.26 -14.93 2.47
CA SER A 116 10.99 -15.64 2.34
C SER A 116 11.16 -16.98 1.62
N GLU A 117 10.17 -17.86 1.73
CA GLU A 117 10.13 -19.07 0.91
C GLU A 117 10.12 -18.72 -0.59
N LYS A 118 10.87 -19.48 -1.39
CA LYS A 118 11.20 -19.17 -2.78
C LYS A 118 10.16 -19.65 -3.81
N LYS A 119 8.87 -19.59 -3.45
CA LYS A 119 7.77 -19.99 -4.35
C LYS A 119 6.49 -19.21 -4.07
N PHE A 120 5.57 -19.22 -5.04
CA PHE A 120 4.24 -18.65 -4.86
C PHE A 120 3.49 -19.37 -3.73
N PRO A 121 2.78 -18.66 -2.83
CA PRO A 121 2.48 -17.22 -2.87
C PRO A 121 3.41 -16.33 -2.02
N PHE A 122 4.57 -16.81 -1.58
CA PHE A 122 5.30 -16.18 -0.48
C PHE A 122 6.01 -14.87 -0.85
N ALA A 123 6.23 -14.04 0.17
CA ALA A 123 6.79 -12.69 0.03
C ALA A 123 7.59 -12.29 1.27
N GLY A 124 8.43 -11.27 1.15
CA GLY A 124 9.07 -10.63 2.30
C GLY A 124 8.02 -10.06 3.27
N ILE A 125 7.05 -9.33 2.73
CA ILE A 125 5.92 -8.83 3.51
C ILE A 125 4.62 -9.17 2.80
N TYR A 126 3.71 -9.85 3.49
CA TYR A 126 2.33 -10.00 3.09
C TYR A 126 1.44 -9.09 3.92
N ILE A 127 0.67 -8.23 3.25
CA ILE A 127 -0.26 -7.29 3.89
C ILE A 127 -1.68 -7.73 3.57
N ASN A 128 -2.44 -8.02 4.61
CA ASN A 128 -3.79 -8.56 4.54
C ASN A 128 -4.79 -7.73 5.38
N SER A 129 -4.47 -6.45 5.57
CA SER A 129 -5.24 -5.53 6.40
C SER A 129 -5.12 -4.09 5.88
N ASP A 130 -5.99 -3.22 6.41
CA ASP A 130 -6.11 -1.82 5.99
C ASP A 130 -5.30 -0.85 6.87
N ASN A 131 -5.05 0.36 6.34
CA ASN A 131 -4.55 1.51 7.09
C ASN A 131 -3.16 1.32 7.73
N ASN A 132 -2.28 0.53 7.13
CA ASN A 132 -0.92 0.33 7.62
C ASN A 132 0.09 1.28 6.96
N THR A 133 1.24 1.45 7.62
CA THR A 133 2.40 2.15 7.08
C THR A 133 3.61 1.23 7.01
N ILE A 134 4.12 0.98 5.81
CA ILE A 134 5.32 0.18 5.58
C ILE A 134 6.36 1.12 5.00
N SER A 135 7.38 1.47 5.80
CA SER A 135 8.29 2.54 5.40
C SER A 135 9.75 2.36 5.80
N ASN A 136 10.65 2.94 5.02
CA ASN A 136 12.09 2.93 5.33
C ASN A 136 12.68 1.53 5.54
N ASN A 137 12.19 0.53 4.82
CA ASN A 137 12.73 -0.83 4.86
C ASN A 137 13.63 -1.11 3.65
N ILE A 138 14.50 -2.11 3.80
CA ILE A 138 15.17 -2.81 2.70
C ILE A 138 14.49 -4.16 2.53
N ILE A 139 14.01 -4.47 1.34
CA ILE A 139 13.28 -5.72 1.05
C ILE A 139 14.00 -6.43 -0.10
N THR A 140 14.66 -7.54 0.21
CA THR A 140 15.56 -8.21 -0.72
C THR A 140 15.61 -9.71 -0.51
N ASP A 141 16.03 -10.46 -1.51
CA ASP A 141 16.17 -11.92 -1.43
C ASP A 141 14.90 -12.62 -0.92
N ASN A 142 13.72 -12.21 -1.38
CA ASN A 142 12.44 -12.90 -1.18
C ASN A 142 11.92 -13.52 -2.49
N PHE A 143 10.78 -14.21 -2.49
CA PHE A 143 10.12 -14.59 -3.75
C PHE A 143 9.44 -13.38 -4.40
N TYR A 144 8.39 -12.84 -3.77
CA TYR A 144 7.97 -11.45 -3.99
C TYR A 144 8.59 -10.56 -2.92
N GLY A 145 8.91 -9.29 -3.24
CA GLY A 145 9.34 -8.35 -2.19
C GLY A 145 8.18 -8.07 -1.22
N MET A 146 7.07 -7.57 -1.75
CA MET A 146 5.85 -7.28 -0.99
C MET A 146 4.61 -7.71 -1.76
N GLN A 147 3.64 -8.30 -1.06
CA GLN A 147 2.34 -8.66 -1.62
C GLN A 147 1.20 -8.05 -0.79
N LEU A 148 0.21 -7.46 -1.48
CA LEU A 148 -1.04 -6.99 -0.88
C LEU A 148 -2.20 -7.87 -1.36
N GLY A 149 -2.97 -8.36 -0.40
CA GLY A 149 -4.13 -9.21 -0.63
C GLY A 149 -5.46 -8.45 -0.74
N PHE A 150 -6.55 -9.21 -0.83
CA PHE A 150 -7.92 -8.74 -1.08
C PHE A 150 -8.44 -7.69 -0.09
N THR A 151 -7.97 -7.74 1.16
CA THR A 151 -8.41 -6.86 2.26
C THR A 151 -7.42 -5.73 2.53
N ALA A 152 -6.46 -5.48 1.62
CA ALA A 152 -5.41 -4.50 1.81
C ALA A 152 -5.74 -3.19 1.07
N GLY A 153 -6.36 -2.26 1.77
CA GLY A 153 -6.66 -0.92 1.33
C GLY A 153 -6.17 0.18 2.27
N TYR A 154 -6.09 1.40 1.74
CA TYR A 154 -5.64 2.58 2.50
C TYR A 154 -4.25 2.44 3.14
N ASN A 155 -3.40 1.55 2.62
CA ASN A 155 -2.04 1.37 3.10
C ASN A 155 -1.09 2.39 2.45
N LEU A 156 -0.11 2.83 3.23
CA LEU A 156 1.00 3.66 2.80
C LEU A 156 2.28 2.83 2.72
N ILE A 157 2.84 2.71 1.51
CA ILE A 157 4.13 2.06 1.25
C ILE A 157 5.09 3.16 0.82
N ALA A 158 6.03 3.54 1.70
CA ALA A 158 6.84 4.74 1.48
C ALA A 158 8.33 4.58 1.76
N ASN A 159 9.17 5.15 0.88
CA ASN A 159 10.63 5.24 1.08
C ASN A 159 11.31 3.88 1.33
N ASN A 160 10.77 2.80 0.77
CA ASN A 160 11.40 1.48 0.82
C ASN A 160 12.38 1.30 -0.34
N THR A 161 13.40 0.48 -0.12
CA THR A 161 14.35 0.03 -1.15
C THR A 161 14.12 -1.45 -1.42
N ILE A 162 13.66 -1.81 -2.61
CA ILE A 162 13.16 -3.15 -2.94
C ILE A 162 13.94 -3.70 -4.14
N PHE A 163 14.72 -4.76 -3.94
CA PHE A 163 15.65 -5.26 -4.97
C PHE A 163 16.01 -6.74 -4.83
N HIS A 164 16.43 -7.40 -5.92
CA HIS A 164 16.83 -8.81 -5.94
C HIS A 164 15.80 -9.78 -5.32
N ASN A 165 14.51 -9.60 -5.61
CA ASN A 165 13.52 -10.63 -5.26
C ASN A 165 13.34 -11.60 -6.44
N GLY A 166 12.80 -12.79 -6.18
CA GLY A 166 12.68 -13.85 -7.18
C GLY A 166 11.63 -13.59 -8.25
N ARG A 167 10.78 -12.56 -8.11
CA ARG A 167 9.74 -12.22 -9.08
C ARG A 167 9.44 -10.73 -9.20
N CYS A 168 8.32 -10.25 -8.63
CA CYS A 168 7.98 -8.83 -8.62
C CYS A 168 8.49 -8.18 -7.33
N GLY A 169 8.87 -6.91 -7.40
CA GLY A 169 9.23 -6.13 -6.22
C GLY A 169 8.02 -5.89 -5.33
N VAL A 170 6.95 -5.36 -5.90
CA VAL A 170 5.64 -5.21 -5.25
C VAL A 170 4.55 -5.84 -6.10
N TYR A 171 3.59 -6.51 -5.48
CA TYR A 171 2.50 -7.22 -6.15
C TYR A 171 1.16 -6.93 -5.46
N PHE A 172 0.22 -6.32 -6.17
CA PHE A 172 -1.14 -6.06 -5.70
C PHE A 172 -2.11 -7.04 -6.36
N ASN A 173 -2.96 -7.65 -5.54
CA ASN A 173 -4.02 -8.55 -5.96
C ASN A 173 -5.32 -8.19 -5.26
N HIS A 174 -6.28 -7.60 -6.01
CA HIS A 174 -7.50 -7.03 -5.45
C HIS A 174 -7.26 -6.00 -4.33
N ALA A 175 -6.20 -5.19 -4.45
CA ALA A 175 -5.80 -4.22 -3.43
C ALA A 175 -6.05 -2.78 -3.91
N SER A 176 -7.02 -2.10 -3.30
CA SER A 176 -7.51 -0.78 -3.74
C SER A 176 -7.21 0.33 -2.75
N ASN A 177 -7.16 1.59 -3.20
CA ASN A 177 -7.00 2.79 -2.37
C ASN A 177 -5.66 2.90 -1.61
N ASN A 178 -4.59 2.28 -2.12
CA ASN A 178 -3.26 2.34 -1.50
C ASN A 178 -2.38 3.41 -2.14
N ARG A 179 -1.31 3.77 -1.42
CA ARG A 179 -0.35 4.79 -1.86
C ARG A 179 1.07 4.22 -1.84
N LEU A 180 1.72 4.20 -3.00
CA LEU A 180 3.16 3.92 -3.14
C LEU A 180 3.89 5.23 -3.38
N ILE A 181 4.72 5.66 -2.43
CA ILE A 181 5.36 6.97 -2.48
C ILE A 181 6.86 6.89 -2.23
N GLY A 182 7.67 7.45 -3.14
CA GLY A 182 9.11 7.63 -2.87
C GLY A 182 9.90 6.33 -2.74
N ASN A 183 9.38 5.20 -3.22
CA ASN A 183 10.09 3.92 -3.16
C ASN A 183 11.11 3.83 -4.30
N VAL A 184 12.16 3.06 -4.06
CA VAL A 184 13.17 2.71 -5.08
C VAL A 184 13.09 1.21 -5.30
N VAL A 185 12.63 0.81 -6.49
CA VAL A 185 12.39 -0.59 -6.85
C VAL A 185 13.24 -0.94 -8.07
N PHE A 186 14.16 -1.87 -7.91
CA PHE A 186 15.10 -2.19 -8.98
C PHE A 186 15.51 -3.65 -9.01
N ASP A 187 16.09 -4.08 -10.13
CA ASP A 187 16.63 -5.42 -10.34
C ASP A 187 15.67 -6.53 -9.88
N GLN A 188 14.43 -6.42 -10.36
CA GLN A 188 13.43 -7.48 -10.27
C GLN A 188 13.47 -8.29 -11.56
N PRO A 189 13.46 -9.63 -11.52
CA PRO A 189 13.47 -10.45 -12.73
C PRO A 189 12.18 -10.31 -13.55
N ALA A 190 11.08 -9.87 -12.93
CA ALA A 190 9.81 -9.60 -13.61
C ALA A 190 9.46 -8.10 -13.57
N ASN A 191 8.37 -7.72 -12.90
CA ASN A 191 7.93 -6.32 -12.80
C ASN A 191 8.50 -5.68 -11.52
N GLY A 192 8.84 -4.39 -11.58
CA GLY A 192 9.09 -3.59 -10.39
C GLY A 192 7.85 -3.57 -9.50
N PHE A 193 6.72 -3.12 -10.08
CA PHE A 193 5.41 -3.14 -9.44
C PHE A 193 4.33 -3.71 -10.37
N GLY A 194 3.67 -4.78 -9.94
CA GLY A 194 2.50 -5.34 -10.60
C GLY A 194 1.21 -5.02 -9.86
N LEU A 195 0.22 -4.49 -10.57
CA LEU A 195 -1.08 -4.08 -10.06
C LEU A 195 -2.17 -4.74 -10.91
N TYR A 196 -2.88 -5.68 -10.31
CA TYR A 196 -3.75 -6.63 -11.02
C TYR A 196 -5.11 -6.78 -10.35
N GLU A 197 -6.06 -7.36 -11.10
CA GLU A 197 -7.32 -7.88 -10.57
C GLU A 197 -8.16 -6.84 -9.82
N PHE A 198 -8.65 -5.81 -10.50
CA PHE A 198 -9.51 -4.77 -9.91
C PHE A 198 -8.86 -4.03 -8.71
N SER A 199 -7.53 -3.85 -8.76
CA SER A 199 -6.79 -3.04 -7.78
C SER A 199 -6.96 -1.56 -8.10
N ASN A 200 -8.06 -0.96 -7.67
CA ASN A 200 -8.52 0.34 -8.15
C ASN A 200 -8.08 1.49 -7.25
N ASN A 201 -8.13 2.72 -7.79
CA ASN A 201 -7.94 3.96 -7.01
C ASN A 201 -6.60 4.05 -6.26
N ASN A 202 -5.55 3.40 -6.76
CA ASN A 202 -4.22 3.48 -6.16
C ASN A 202 -3.43 4.69 -6.69
N CYS A 203 -2.53 5.20 -5.86
CA CYS A 203 -1.64 6.33 -6.20
C CYS A 203 -0.18 5.88 -6.15
N ILE A 204 0.47 5.88 -7.31
CA ILE A 204 1.89 5.58 -7.51
C ILE A 204 2.59 6.92 -7.78
N LEU A 205 3.25 7.46 -6.76
CA LEU A 205 3.78 8.83 -6.76
C LEU A 205 5.29 8.89 -6.45
N ASN A 206 6.06 9.56 -7.29
CA ASN A 206 7.48 9.88 -7.03
C ASN A 206 8.35 8.64 -6.71
N ASN A 207 8.03 7.48 -7.28
CA ASN A 207 8.85 6.28 -7.14
C ASN A 207 9.90 6.22 -8.25
N THR A 208 10.99 5.50 -8.00
CA THR A 208 11.98 5.15 -9.02
C THR A 208 11.88 3.66 -9.29
N PHE A 209 11.58 3.29 -10.54
CA PHE A 209 11.63 1.94 -11.05
C PHE A 209 12.82 1.83 -12.00
N SER A 210 13.71 0.87 -11.80
CA SER A 210 14.86 0.75 -12.68
C SER A 210 15.39 -0.67 -12.87
N GLN A 211 15.84 -1.00 -14.07
CA GLN A 211 16.49 -2.28 -14.38
C GLN A 211 15.61 -3.49 -14.02
N ASN A 212 14.28 -3.37 -14.14
CA ASN A 212 13.38 -4.49 -13.97
C ASN A 212 13.26 -5.26 -15.28
N GLY A 213 13.30 -6.59 -15.19
CA GLY A 213 13.45 -7.50 -16.32
C GLY A 213 12.28 -7.46 -17.32
N TYR A 214 11.10 -7.02 -16.89
CA TYR A 214 9.94 -6.86 -17.78
C TYR A 214 9.35 -5.44 -17.76
N THR A 215 8.73 -5.00 -16.66
CA THR A 215 8.24 -3.62 -16.59
C THR A 215 8.64 -2.92 -15.30
N GLY A 216 8.73 -1.58 -15.34
CA GLY A 216 8.79 -0.79 -14.12
C GLY A 216 7.48 -0.88 -13.36
N VAL A 217 6.37 -0.51 -14.01
CA VAL A 217 5.00 -0.68 -13.50
C VAL A 217 4.14 -1.42 -14.52
N ASN A 218 3.35 -2.39 -14.07
CA ASN A 218 2.40 -3.16 -14.88
C ASN A 218 1.00 -3.08 -14.27
N ILE A 219 0.09 -2.38 -14.92
CA ILE A 219 -1.31 -2.25 -14.51
C ILE A 219 -2.15 -3.09 -15.48
N ARG A 220 -2.95 -4.02 -14.95
CA ARG A 220 -3.95 -4.78 -15.74
C ARG A 220 -5.28 -4.83 -15.03
N GLU A 221 -6.35 -4.75 -15.80
CA GLU A 221 -7.74 -4.89 -15.34
C GLU A 221 -8.05 -4.08 -14.06
N SER A 222 -7.56 -2.84 -13.98
CA SER A 222 -7.61 -2.03 -12.76
C SER A 222 -7.88 -0.56 -13.06
N TYR A 223 -8.87 0.00 -12.40
CA TYR A 223 -9.51 1.28 -12.71
C TYR A 223 -9.00 2.44 -11.86
N ASP A 224 -9.06 3.64 -12.43
CA ASP A 224 -8.92 4.92 -11.72
C ASP A 224 -7.59 5.07 -10.95
N ASN A 225 -6.53 4.40 -11.44
CA ASN A 225 -5.20 4.44 -10.85
C ASN A 225 -4.41 5.68 -11.32
N GLN A 226 -3.52 6.19 -10.47
CA GLN A 226 -2.71 7.38 -10.76
C GLN A 226 -1.23 7.02 -10.73
N VAL A 227 -0.52 7.27 -11.84
CA VAL A 227 0.93 7.12 -11.98
C VAL A 227 1.52 8.50 -12.24
N ILE A 228 2.05 9.14 -11.19
CA ILE A 228 2.45 10.55 -11.21
C ILE A 228 3.88 10.74 -10.73
N GLY A 229 4.69 11.55 -11.43
CA GLY A 229 6.00 11.97 -10.93
C GLY A 229 7.05 10.85 -10.80
N ASN A 230 6.79 9.66 -11.36
CA ASN A 230 7.69 8.51 -11.24
C ASN A 230 8.81 8.58 -12.27
N THR A 231 9.94 7.95 -11.92
CA THR A 231 11.10 7.83 -12.79
C THR A 231 11.29 6.36 -13.18
N PHE A 232 11.34 6.08 -14.47
CA PHE A 232 11.50 4.74 -15.06
C PHE A 232 12.81 4.67 -15.83
N ILE A 233 13.73 3.77 -15.46
CA ILE A 233 15.10 3.75 -15.98
C ILE A 233 15.51 2.34 -16.40
N GLN A 234 15.87 2.13 -17.66
CA GLN A 234 16.43 0.85 -18.13
C GLN A 234 15.54 -0.36 -17.87
N ASP A 235 14.22 -0.18 -17.80
CA ASP A 235 13.25 -1.27 -17.83
C ASP A 235 12.99 -1.70 -19.28
N GLN A 236 12.53 -2.94 -19.51
CA GLN A 236 12.04 -3.31 -20.85
C GLN A 236 10.85 -2.43 -21.24
N ILE A 237 9.83 -2.33 -20.38
CA ILE A 237 8.73 -1.39 -20.53
C ILE A 237 8.67 -0.51 -19.27
N GLY A 238 8.78 0.82 -19.40
CA GLY A 238 8.66 1.70 -18.24
C GLY A 238 7.31 1.55 -17.54
N LEU A 239 6.24 1.84 -18.28
CA LEU A 239 4.86 1.68 -17.81
C LEU A 239 4.02 0.88 -18.81
N HIS A 240 3.54 -0.28 -18.41
CA HIS A 240 2.42 -0.96 -19.08
C HIS A 240 1.12 -0.59 -18.38
N LYS A 241 0.19 0.01 -19.12
CA LYS A 241 -1.11 0.46 -18.59
C LYS A 241 -2.28 -0.16 -19.37
N PRO A 242 -3.46 -0.29 -18.75
CA PRO A 242 -4.66 -0.74 -19.45
C PRO A 242 -5.13 0.31 -20.46
N SER A 243 -6.11 -0.09 -21.27
CA SER A 243 -6.82 0.75 -22.22
C SER A 243 -7.52 1.95 -21.55
N PRO A 244 -7.87 3.01 -22.30
CA PRO A 244 -8.30 4.30 -21.74
C PRO A 244 -9.58 4.23 -20.88
N GLU A 245 -10.46 3.26 -21.11
CA GLU A 245 -11.69 3.01 -20.35
C GLU A 245 -11.46 2.60 -18.89
N TYR A 246 -10.24 2.21 -18.54
CA TYR A 246 -9.83 1.97 -17.15
C TYR A 246 -9.36 3.26 -16.45
N HIS A 247 -9.38 4.40 -17.12
CA HIS A 247 -9.14 5.74 -16.56
C HIS A 247 -7.83 5.90 -15.76
N THR A 248 -6.77 5.20 -16.14
CA THR A 248 -5.46 5.39 -15.53
C THR A 248 -4.89 6.77 -15.88
N VAL A 249 -4.61 7.58 -14.87
CA VAL A 249 -4.02 8.91 -15.00
C VAL A 249 -2.49 8.80 -14.99
N VAL A 250 -1.84 9.23 -16.07
CA VAL A 250 -0.37 9.24 -16.20
C VAL A 250 0.10 10.68 -16.39
N ARG A 251 0.87 11.22 -15.43
CA ARG A 251 1.36 12.62 -15.46
C ARG A 251 2.78 12.75 -14.91
N ASP A 252 3.56 13.68 -15.46
CA ASP A 252 4.86 14.10 -14.91
C ASP A 252 5.88 12.97 -14.68
N ASN A 253 5.74 11.85 -15.41
CA ASN A 253 6.69 10.73 -15.30
C ASN A 253 7.88 10.93 -16.25
N THR A 254 9.06 10.51 -15.80
CA THR A 254 10.30 10.54 -16.58
C THR A 254 10.68 9.14 -17.02
N PHE A 255 10.93 8.94 -18.32
CA PHE A 255 11.32 7.66 -18.90
C PHE A 255 12.70 7.80 -19.55
N THR A 256 13.68 7.04 -19.06
CA THR A 256 15.07 7.13 -19.51
C THR A 256 15.60 5.74 -19.86
N GLN A 257 16.08 5.56 -21.10
CA GLN A 257 16.73 4.31 -21.54
C GLN A 257 15.89 3.03 -21.37
N ASN A 258 14.56 3.12 -21.28
CA ASN A 258 13.68 1.97 -21.38
C ASN A 258 13.60 1.50 -22.84
N VAL A 259 13.37 0.21 -23.10
CA VAL A 259 13.16 -0.27 -24.48
C VAL A 259 11.87 0.32 -25.04
N PHE A 260 10.80 0.28 -24.24
CA PHE A 260 9.55 0.99 -24.47
C PHE A 260 9.25 1.90 -23.26
N SER A 261 9.00 3.19 -23.49
CA SER A 261 8.66 4.10 -22.38
C SER A 261 7.29 3.75 -21.79
N LEU A 262 6.28 3.61 -22.65
CA LEU A 262 4.91 3.32 -22.27
C LEU A 262 4.28 2.38 -23.28
N GLU A 263 3.63 1.33 -22.78
CA GLU A 263 2.81 0.41 -23.57
C GLU A 263 1.38 0.43 -23.03
N GLU A 264 0.40 0.40 -23.94
CA GLU A 264 -1.02 0.36 -23.62
C GLU A 264 -1.60 -0.99 -24.06
N GLU A 265 -2.31 -1.65 -23.16
CA GLU A 265 -3.03 -2.87 -23.47
C GLU A 265 -4.09 -2.60 -24.55
N ARG A 266 -3.99 -3.32 -25.67
CA ARG A 266 -4.99 -3.26 -26.73
C ARG A 266 -6.13 -4.18 -26.36
N ASP A 267 -7.25 -3.58 -25.97
CA ASP A 267 -8.43 -4.32 -25.53
C ASP A 267 -8.90 -5.32 -26.60
N ALA A 268 -8.96 -6.60 -26.23
CA ALA A 268 -9.45 -7.67 -27.08
C ALA A 268 -10.92 -7.44 -27.48
N MET A 269 -11.67 -6.69 -26.66
CA MET A 269 -13.06 -6.35 -26.96
C MET A 269 -13.16 -5.37 -28.14
N VAL A 270 -12.27 -4.39 -28.24
CA VAL A 270 -12.18 -3.47 -29.40
C VAL A 270 -11.86 -4.25 -30.67
N CYS A 271 -10.91 -5.18 -30.64
CA CYS A 271 -10.65 -6.07 -31.76
C CYS A 271 -11.87 -6.92 -32.12
N THR A 272 -12.57 -7.47 -31.13
CA THR A 272 -13.74 -8.33 -31.35
C THR A 272 -14.90 -7.54 -31.95
N VAL A 273 -15.21 -6.34 -31.44
CA VAL A 273 -16.25 -5.47 -31.99
C VAL A 273 -15.89 -4.99 -33.39
N PHE A 274 -14.63 -4.65 -33.64
CA PHE A 274 -14.18 -4.24 -34.98
C PHE A 274 -14.30 -5.39 -36.00
N ILE A 275 -13.85 -6.60 -35.62
CA ILE A 275 -14.00 -7.80 -36.45
C ILE A 275 -15.48 -8.11 -36.69
N PHE A 276 -16.32 -8.07 -35.66
CA PHE A 276 -17.75 -8.33 -35.78
C PHE A 276 -18.45 -7.28 -36.65
N GLY A 277 -18.09 -6.00 -36.50
CA GLY A 277 -18.59 -4.90 -37.33
C GLY A 277 -18.20 -5.06 -38.80
N MET A 278 -16.96 -5.45 -39.09
CA MET A 278 -16.53 -5.81 -40.45
C MET A 278 -17.35 -6.99 -41.00
N LEU A 279 -17.59 -8.02 -40.19
CA LEU A 279 -18.37 -9.19 -40.58
C LEU A 279 -19.82 -8.83 -40.95
N VAL A 280 -20.48 -8.03 -40.11
CA VAL A 280 -21.85 -7.52 -40.38
C VAL A 280 -21.88 -6.66 -41.64
N PHE A 281 -20.88 -5.79 -41.84
CA PHE A 281 -20.77 -4.97 -43.05
C PHE A 281 -20.58 -5.82 -44.32
N PHE A 282 -19.73 -6.84 -44.28
CA PHE A 282 -19.55 -7.76 -45.41
C PHE A 282 -20.83 -8.55 -45.72
N VAL A 283 -21.52 -9.04 -44.69
CA VAL A 283 -22.82 -9.72 -44.85
C VAL A 283 -23.84 -8.79 -45.51
N TYR A 284 -23.94 -7.54 -45.07
CA TYR A 284 -24.81 -6.54 -45.70
C TYR A 284 -24.48 -6.31 -47.17
N LEU A 285 -23.19 -6.18 -47.53
CA LEU A 285 -22.78 -6.00 -48.92
C LEU A 285 -23.12 -7.21 -49.80
N VAL A 286 -22.96 -8.43 -49.29
CA VAL A 286 -23.34 -9.67 -50.01
C VAL A 286 -24.85 -9.68 -50.27
N PHE A 287 -25.67 -9.44 -49.25
CA PHE A 287 -27.13 -9.41 -49.42
C PHE A 287 -27.60 -8.29 -50.33
N ARG A 288 -26.99 -7.09 -50.25
CA ARG A 288 -27.30 -5.97 -51.15
C ARG A 288 -27.01 -6.32 -52.61
N LYS A 289 -25.95 -7.09 -52.90
CA LYS A 289 -25.56 -7.48 -54.25
C LYS A 289 -26.43 -8.61 -54.84
N LEU A 290 -27.08 -9.40 -53.98
CA LEU A 290 -28.05 -10.44 -54.38
C LEU A 290 -29.48 -9.89 -54.59
N SER A 291 -29.73 -8.64 -54.22
CA SER A 291 -31.05 -7.99 -54.27
C SER A 291 -31.27 -7.12 -55.52
N ILE A 292 -30.37 -7.20 -56.50
CA ILE A 292 -30.39 -6.48 -57.80
C ILE A 292 -30.36 -7.53 -58.90
#